data_AF-A0A146K145-F1
#
_entry.id   AF-A0A146K145-F1
#
_cell.length_a   1.000
_cell.length_b   1.000
_cell.length_c   1.000
_cell.angle_alpha   90.00
_cell.angle_beta   90.00
_cell.angle_gamma   90.00
#
_symmetry.space_group_name_H-M   'P 1'
#
loop_
_entity.id
_entity.type
_entity.pdbx_description
1 polymer ?
#
loop_
_entity_poly.entity_id
_entity_poly.type
_entity_poly.pdbx_seq_one_letter_code
_entity_poly.pdbx_strand_id
1 'polypeptide(L)'
;NIRYIYAGSVAELGPQTFYSQNRLIQCHFPNVLVVRQYCFYFSTIRSFIAPKCQIVDDFAFCGCYCLSEVVINDLLKIGYQAFYYCNIKQFCCQKVQKVGYCAFKGCPIKKADFGCCKDISESAFQLCQKVELVSGLGQNHAIFQEGDFKLGCIKVEKIFNKSRNKLNKLFDALDKKQQILKKQVQRLKKMINECPPYYASLYYIITKYNQ
;
A
#
# COMPACT_ATOMS: atom_id res chain seq x y z
N ASN A 1 -19.86 18.87 29.77
CA ASN A 1 -19.92 19.15 28.31
C ASN A 1 -18.56 18.93 27.68
N ILE A 2 -18.25 17.70 27.28
CA ILE A 2 -16.93 17.34 26.73
C ILE A 2 -17.05 17.30 25.20
N ARG A 3 -16.20 18.07 24.51
CA ARG A 3 -16.10 18.09 23.03
C ARG A 3 -14.81 17.45 22.51
N TYR A 4 -13.81 17.34 23.37
CA TYR A 4 -12.47 16.85 23.05
C TYR A 4 -12.07 15.87 24.13
N ILE A 5 -11.54 14.71 23.73
CA ILE A 5 -11.01 13.71 24.66
C ILE A 5 -9.53 13.50 24.35
N TYR A 6 -8.72 13.57 25.39
CA TYR A 6 -7.36 13.06 25.41
C TYR A 6 -7.26 12.04 26.54
N ALA A 7 -6.89 10.79 26.22
CA ALA A 7 -6.72 9.76 27.25
C ALA A 7 -5.53 8.85 26.91
N GLY A 8 -4.39 9.13 27.55
CA GLY A 8 -3.13 8.42 27.32
C GLY A 8 -2.98 7.10 28.04
N SER A 9 -3.70 6.88 29.13
CA SER A 9 -3.62 5.63 29.92
C SER A 9 -4.55 4.52 29.42
N VAL A 10 -5.41 4.82 28.45
CA VAL A 10 -6.46 3.90 27.99
C VAL A 10 -5.87 2.93 26.97
N ALA A 11 -5.96 1.63 27.25
CA ALA A 11 -5.49 0.57 26.35
C ALA A 11 -6.60 0.03 25.43
N GLU A 12 -7.86 0.11 25.86
CA GLU A 12 -9.02 -0.41 25.14
C GLU A 12 -10.20 0.55 25.28
N LEU A 13 -10.95 0.75 24.20
CA LEU A 13 -12.25 1.40 24.23
C LEU A 13 -13.34 0.34 24.19
N GLY A 14 -14.07 0.20 25.30
CA GLY A 14 -15.08 -0.83 25.48
C GLY A 14 -16.30 -0.68 24.56
N PRO A 15 -17.14 -1.72 24.45
CA PRO A 15 -18.32 -1.68 23.60
C PRO A 15 -19.24 -0.51 23.98
N GLN A 16 -19.80 0.17 22.98
CA GLN A 16 -20.77 1.26 23.17
C GLN A 16 -20.32 2.45 24.05
N THR A 17 -19.03 2.56 24.41
CA THR A 17 -18.50 3.60 25.34
C THR A 17 -18.88 5.02 24.94
N PHE A 18 -18.88 5.30 23.64
CA PHE A 18 -19.27 6.57 23.04
C PHE A 18 -20.43 6.37 22.07
N TYR A 19 -21.40 5.52 22.38
CA TYR A 19 -22.59 5.33 21.55
C TYR A 19 -23.40 6.64 21.40
N SER A 20 -23.81 6.96 20.18
CA SER A 20 -24.61 8.14 19.78
C SER A 20 -24.14 9.46 20.40
N GLN A 21 -22.82 9.67 20.51
CA GLN A 21 -22.29 10.90 21.08
C GLN A 21 -22.36 12.04 20.07
N ASN A 22 -23.31 12.94 20.30
CA ASN A 22 -23.62 14.04 19.37
C ASN A 22 -22.82 15.34 19.64
N ARG A 23 -22.02 15.38 20.71
CA ARG A 23 -21.25 16.56 21.12
C ARG A 23 -19.74 16.39 20.95
N LEU A 24 -19.26 15.16 20.83
CA LEU A 24 -17.85 14.84 20.76
C LEU A 24 -17.33 15.15 19.36
N ILE A 25 -16.28 15.96 19.28
CA ILE A 25 -15.70 16.42 18.01
C ILE A 25 -14.42 15.66 17.71
N GLN A 26 -13.55 15.50 18.71
CA GLN A 26 -12.23 14.92 18.50
C GLN A 26 -11.80 14.04 19.65
N CYS A 27 -11.13 12.96 19.30
CA CYS A 27 -10.63 11.94 20.20
C CYS A 27 -9.15 11.67 19.95
N HIS A 28 -8.34 11.71 21.00
CA HIS A 28 -6.93 11.34 20.97
C HIS A 28 -6.62 10.29 22.04
N PHE A 29 -6.30 9.09 21.57
CA PHE A 29 -6.04 7.90 22.36
C PHE A 29 -4.69 7.27 21.95
N PRO A 30 -3.54 7.82 22.39
CA PRO A 30 -2.23 7.44 21.87
C PRO A 30 -1.82 5.98 22.15
N ASN A 31 -2.42 5.35 23.17
CA ASN A 31 -2.09 4.00 23.61
C ASN A 31 -3.24 2.98 23.45
N VAL A 32 -4.36 3.37 22.85
CA VAL A 32 -5.46 2.42 22.58
C VAL A 32 -5.01 1.42 21.52
N LEU A 33 -5.21 0.14 21.83
CA LEU A 33 -4.92 -1.00 20.96
C LEU A 33 -6.19 -1.51 20.26
N VAL A 34 -7.35 -1.38 20.91
CA VAL A 34 -8.62 -1.94 20.41
C VAL A 34 -9.76 -0.94 20.58
N VAL A 35 -10.54 -0.76 19.51
CA VAL A 35 -11.84 -0.09 19.54
C VAL A 35 -12.93 -1.15 19.37
N ARG A 36 -13.69 -1.40 20.43
CA ARG A 36 -14.69 -2.47 20.47
C ARG A 36 -15.95 -2.15 19.68
N GLN A 37 -16.78 -3.18 19.56
CA GLN A 37 -18.03 -3.14 18.84
C GLN A 37 -18.91 -1.96 19.26
N TYR A 38 -19.48 -1.27 18.28
CA TYR A 38 -20.38 -0.12 18.49
C TYR A 38 -19.80 1.05 19.31
N CYS A 39 -18.49 1.10 19.58
CA CYS A 39 -17.90 2.07 20.49
C CYS A 39 -18.31 3.52 20.18
N PHE A 40 -18.33 3.93 18.92
CA PHE A 40 -18.73 5.26 18.45
C PHE A 40 -19.97 5.23 17.55
N TYR A 41 -20.79 4.18 17.62
CA TYR A 41 -21.94 4.02 16.73
C TYR A 41 -22.83 5.28 16.69
N PHE A 42 -23.15 5.79 15.49
CA PHE A 42 -23.90 7.04 15.27
C PHE A 42 -23.35 8.29 15.99
N SER A 43 -22.05 8.35 16.26
CA SER A 43 -21.43 9.54 16.85
C SER A 43 -21.07 10.62 15.83
N THR A 44 -20.98 11.86 16.28
CA THR A 44 -20.67 13.01 15.42
C THR A 44 -19.20 13.41 15.44
N ILE A 45 -18.32 12.49 15.88
CA ILE A 45 -16.87 12.71 15.89
C ILE A 45 -16.36 13.04 14.49
N ARG A 46 -15.42 13.98 14.42
CA ARG A 46 -14.77 14.45 13.19
C ARG A 46 -13.36 13.89 13.04
N SER A 47 -12.68 13.68 14.17
CA SER A 47 -11.28 13.28 14.23
C SER A 47 -11.04 12.21 15.29
N PHE A 48 -10.40 11.12 14.89
CA PHE A 48 -9.99 10.01 15.77
C PHE A 48 -8.51 9.68 15.56
N ILE A 49 -7.71 9.90 16.61
CA ILE A 49 -6.26 9.72 16.59
C ILE A 49 -5.90 8.60 17.58
N ALA A 50 -5.52 7.43 17.06
CA ALA A 50 -5.07 6.29 17.84
C ALA A 50 -3.97 5.53 17.08
N PRO A 51 -2.73 6.05 17.04
CA PRO A 51 -1.67 5.54 16.17
C PRO A 51 -1.31 4.07 16.43
N LYS A 52 -1.43 3.61 17.68
CA LYS A 52 -1.13 2.23 18.10
C LYS A 52 -2.33 1.27 17.99
N CYS A 53 -3.50 1.75 17.55
CA CYS A 53 -4.68 0.90 17.46
C CYS A 53 -4.46 -0.19 16.39
N GLN A 54 -4.70 -1.43 16.79
CA GLN A 54 -4.48 -2.63 15.98
C GLN A 54 -5.80 -3.24 15.50
N ILE A 55 -6.89 -3.02 16.23
CA ILE A 55 -8.19 -3.63 15.95
C ILE A 55 -9.29 -2.57 16.04
N VAL A 56 -10.05 -2.46 14.95
CA VAL A 56 -11.36 -1.80 14.95
C VAL A 56 -12.41 -2.88 14.71
N ASP A 57 -13.17 -3.19 15.75
CA ASP A 57 -14.19 -4.25 15.70
C ASP A 57 -15.44 -3.80 14.93
N ASP A 58 -16.39 -4.73 14.81
CA ASP A 58 -17.59 -4.57 14.01
C ASP A 58 -18.40 -3.34 14.44
N PHE A 59 -18.88 -2.57 13.47
CA PHE A 59 -19.69 -1.37 13.67
C PHE A 59 -19.06 -0.27 14.57
N ALA A 60 -17.76 -0.36 14.91
CA ALA A 60 -17.13 0.54 15.88
C ALA A 60 -17.36 2.02 15.59
N PHE A 61 -17.36 2.44 14.32
CA PHE A 61 -17.65 3.80 13.86
C PHE A 61 -18.81 3.85 12.87
N CYS A 62 -19.67 2.83 12.84
CA CYS A 62 -20.80 2.81 11.91
C CYS A 62 -21.74 4.00 12.16
N GLY A 63 -22.06 4.73 11.09
CA GLY A 63 -22.90 5.92 11.15
C GLY A 63 -22.18 7.18 11.64
N CYS A 64 -20.85 7.18 11.78
CA CYS A 64 -20.08 8.38 12.10
C CYS A 64 -19.96 9.32 10.89
N TYR A 65 -21.07 9.92 10.46
CA TYR A 65 -21.19 10.71 9.23
C TYR A 65 -20.34 11.98 9.21
N CYS A 66 -19.80 12.41 10.36
CA CYS A 66 -18.89 13.54 10.45
C CYS A 66 -17.40 13.13 10.43
N LEU A 67 -17.09 11.84 10.56
CA LEU A 67 -15.73 11.34 10.73
C LEU A 67 -14.97 11.42 9.42
N SER A 68 -14.03 12.36 9.34
CA SER A 68 -13.23 12.62 8.14
C SER A 68 -11.74 12.45 8.36
N GLU A 69 -11.27 12.56 9.61
CA GLU A 69 -9.86 12.41 9.98
C GLU A 69 -9.70 11.17 10.87
N VAL A 70 -8.95 10.19 10.39
CA VAL A 70 -8.64 8.96 11.13
C VAL A 70 -7.15 8.72 11.02
N VAL A 71 -6.45 8.70 12.16
CA VAL A 71 -5.02 8.43 12.25
C VAL A 71 -4.80 7.16 13.04
N ILE A 72 -4.59 6.04 12.33
CA ILE A 72 -4.31 4.72 12.88
C ILE A 72 -3.19 4.08 12.04
N ASN A 73 -2.00 3.91 12.61
CA ASN A 73 -0.82 3.48 11.84
C ASN A 73 -0.62 1.96 11.89
N ASP A 74 -0.92 1.35 13.04
CA ASP A 74 -0.65 -0.06 13.33
C ASP A 74 -1.85 -0.99 13.13
N LEU A 75 -2.86 -0.54 12.38
CA LEU A 75 -4.10 -1.28 12.18
C LEU A 75 -3.86 -2.61 11.47
N LEU A 76 -4.33 -3.69 12.08
CA LEU A 76 -4.25 -5.06 11.56
C LEU A 76 -5.62 -5.55 11.05
N LYS A 77 -6.70 -5.22 11.76
CA LYS A 77 -8.06 -5.72 11.46
C LYS A 77 -9.08 -4.57 11.42
N ILE A 78 -9.89 -4.57 10.36
CA ILE A 78 -11.09 -3.73 10.22
C ILE A 78 -12.31 -4.66 10.17
N GLY A 79 -13.22 -4.50 11.12
CA GLY A 79 -14.42 -5.32 11.28
C GLY A 79 -15.52 -5.10 10.24
N TYR A 80 -16.58 -5.88 10.37
CA TYR A 80 -17.83 -5.74 9.64
C TYR A 80 -18.42 -4.34 9.85
N GLN A 81 -18.70 -3.61 8.76
CA GLN A 81 -19.29 -2.26 8.81
C GLN A 81 -18.56 -1.27 9.74
N ALA A 82 -17.28 -1.48 10.04
CA ALA A 82 -16.53 -0.70 11.03
C ALA A 82 -16.59 0.82 10.77
N PHE A 83 -16.56 1.25 9.51
CA PHE A 83 -16.65 2.65 9.07
C PHE A 83 -17.85 2.89 8.13
N TYR A 84 -18.91 2.10 8.25
CA TYR A 84 -20.11 2.24 7.42
C TYR A 84 -20.70 3.66 7.49
N TYR A 85 -20.93 4.30 6.34
CA TYR A 85 -21.35 5.71 6.21
C TYR A 85 -20.51 6.73 7.02
N CYS A 86 -19.20 6.56 7.07
CA CYS A 86 -18.29 7.62 7.51
C CYS A 86 -17.96 8.61 6.37
N ASN A 87 -17.44 9.79 6.71
CA ASN A 87 -17.03 10.82 5.74
C ASN A 87 -15.53 10.76 5.40
N ILE A 88 -14.97 9.55 5.42
CA ILE A 88 -13.54 9.30 5.18
C ILE A 88 -13.28 9.37 3.67
N LYS A 89 -12.38 10.27 3.27
CA LYS A 89 -12.00 10.46 1.85
C LYS A 89 -10.76 9.67 1.45
N GLN A 90 -9.86 9.42 2.40
CA GLN A 90 -8.62 8.67 2.19
C GLN A 90 -8.33 7.83 3.43
N PHE A 91 -7.81 6.63 3.23
CA PHE A 91 -7.47 5.73 4.33
C PHE A 91 -6.19 4.96 4.02
N CYS A 92 -5.19 5.01 4.90
CA CYS A 92 -3.89 4.39 4.66
C CYS A 92 -3.42 3.65 5.91
N CYS A 93 -3.39 2.32 5.85
CA CYS A 93 -2.91 1.44 6.90
C CYS A 93 -2.21 0.23 6.27
N GLN A 94 -0.89 0.32 6.09
CA GLN A 94 -0.14 -0.67 5.30
C GLN A 94 0.01 -2.04 5.95
N LYS A 95 -0.24 -2.12 7.27
CA LYS A 95 -0.16 -3.35 8.07
C LYS A 95 -1.47 -4.13 8.13
N VAL A 96 -2.55 -3.62 7.52
CA VAL A 96 -3.85 -4.28 7.54
C VAL A 96 -3.74 -5.68 6.93
N GLN A 97 -4.27 -6.65 7.63
CA GLN A 97 -4.32 -8.05 7.23
C GLN A 97 -5.73 -8.47 6.81
N LYS A 98 -6.77 -7.80 7.35
CA LYS A 98 -8.17 -8.11 7.09
C LYS A 98 -9.07 -6.88 7.03
N VAL A 99 -9.92 -6.81 6.01
CA VAL A 99 -10.99 -5.82 5.86
C VAL A 99 -12.35 -6.50 5.70
N GLY A 100 -13.23 -6.31 6.68
CA GLY A 100 -14.54 -6.95 6.76
C GLY A 100 -15.56 -6.50 5.71
N TYR A 101 -16.68 -7.22 5.65
CA TYR A 101 -17.79 -6.89 4.75
C TYR A 101 -18.33 -5.50 5.03
N CYS A 102 -18.60 -4.75 3.95
CA CYS A 102 -19.16 -3.40 4.01
C CYS A 102 -18.38 -2.42 4.91
N ALA A 103 -17.09 -2.69 5.21
CA ALA A 103 -16.30 -1.91 6.17
C ALA A 103 -16.31 -0.40 5.90
N PHE A 104 -16.32 0.01 4.62
CA PHE A 104 -16.38 1.41 4.17
C PHE A 104 -17.61 1.69 3.30
N LYS A 105 -18.66 0.86 3.37
CA LYS A 105 -19.83 1.03 2.51
C LYS A 105 -20.44 2.43 2.68
N GLY A 106 -20.70 3.09 1.54
CA GLY A 106 -21.26 4.45 1.49
C GLY A 106 -20.29 5.57 1.90
N CYS A 107 -19.01 5.27 2.14
CA CYS A 107 -18.01 6.32 2.37
C CYS A 107 -17.66 7.06 1.06
N PRO A 108 -17.37 8.37 1.09
CA PRO A 108 -16.85 9.12 -0.06
C PRO A 108 -15.35 8.88 -0.29
N ILE A 109 -14.88 7.65 -0.01
CA ILE A 109 -13.47 7.29 -0.10
C ILE A 109 -13.00 7.26 -1.55
N LYS A 110 -11.85 7.89 -1.81
CA LYS A 110 -11.21 7.96 -3.12
C LYS A 110 -9.93 7.16 -3.19
N LYS A 111 -9.22 7.02 -2.06
CA LYS A 111 -7.96 6.30 -1.97
C LYS A 111 -7.92 5.43 -0.73
N ALA A 112 -7.59 4.16 -0.91
CA ALA A 112 -7.36 3.21 0.17
C ALA A 112 -6.01 2.50 -0.06
N ASP A 113 -5.10 2.56 0.91
CA ASP A 113 -3.83 1.80 0.89
C ASP A 113 -3.80 0.83 2.08
N PHE A 114 -3.99 -0.46 1.77
CA PHE A 114 -3.89 -1.57 2.71
C PHE A 114 -2.61 -2.39 2.49
N GLY A 115 -1.60 -1.82 1.82
CA GLY A 115 -0.32 -2.47 1.57
C GLY A 115 -0.46 -3.79 0.81
N CYS A 116 -0.06 -4.89 1.46
CA CYS A 116 -0.08 -6.23 0.87
C CYS A 116 -1.29 -7.07 1.30
N CYS A 117 -2.33 -6.45 1.88
CA CYS A 117 -3.53 -7.14 2.35
C CYS A 117 -4.20 -7.97 1.24
N LYS A 118 -4.48 -9.25 1.53
CA LYS A 118 -5.14 -10.19 0.62
C LYS A 118 -6.55 -10.59 1.07
N ASP A 119 -6.91 -10.34 2.33
CA ASP A 119 -8.24 -10.62 2.88
C ASP A 119 -9.03 -9.29 2.95
N ILE A 120 -9.69 -8.96 1.84
CA ILE A 120 -10.56 -7.79 1.73
C ILE A 120 -11.87 -8.26 1.14
N SER A 121 -12.95 -8.07 1.89
CA SER A 121 -14.28 -8.39 1.39
C SER A 121 -14.58 -7.66 0.08
N GLU A 122 -15.18 -8.37 -0.87
CA GLU A 122 -15.63 -7.80 -2.15
C GLU A 122 -16.64 -6.66 -2.01
N SER A 123 -17.34 -6.59 -0.87
CA SER A 123 -18.34 -5.56 -0.56
C SER A 123 -17.79 -4.42 0.30
N ALA A 124 -16.50 -4.43 0.64
CA ALA A 124 -15.88 -3.45 1.53
C ALA A 124 -16.17 -1.99 1.12
N PHE A 125 -16.26 -1.72 -0.19
CA PHE A 125 -16.51 -0.41 -0.80
C PHE A 125 -17.85 -0.33 -1.55
N GLN A 126 -18.86 -1.12 -1.15
CA GLN A 126 -20.18 -1.01 -1.75
C GLN A 126 -20.75 0.42 -1.58
N LEU A 127 -21.46 0.94 -2.57
CA LEU A 127 -21.96 2.32 -2.65
C LEU A 127 -20.87 3.41 -2.58
N CYS A 128 -19.58 3.04 -2.66
CA CYS A 128 -18.52 4.01 -2.87
C CYS A 128 -18.42 4.36 -4.36
N GLN A 129 -17.94 5.56 -4.64
CA GLN A 129 -17.50 5.93 -5.98
C GLN A 129 -16.21 5.18 -6.33
N LYS A 130 -15.67 5.39 -7.54
CA LYS A 130 -14.43 4.76 -7.99
C LYS A 130 -13.27 4.99 -6.99
N VAL A 131 -12.79 3.92 -6.36
CA VAL A 131 -11.72 3.95 -5.33
C VAL A 131 -10.38 3.51 -5.93
N GLU A 132 -9.33 4.29 -5.75
CA GLU A 132 -7.94 3.85 -5.94
C GLU A 132 -7.53 2.95 -4.77
N LEU A 133 -7.34 1.65 -5.04
CA LEU A 133 -7.05 0.65 -4.03
C LEU A 133 -5.64 0.06 -4.21
N VAL A 134 -4.78 0.27 -3.23
CA VAL A 134 -3.50 -0.44 -3.08
C VAL A 134 -3.73 -1.61 -2.13
N SER A 135 -3.53 -2.83 -2.64
CA SER A 135 -3.69 -4.08 -1.88
C SER A 135 -2.84 -5.21 -2.48
N GLY A 136 -2.76 -6.34 -1.78
CA GLY A 136 -2.16 -7.58 -2.26
C GLY A 136 -3.09 -8.43 -3.13
N LEU A 137 -4.29 -7.95 -3.49
CA LEU A 137 -5.26 -8.68 -4.28
C LEU A 137 -4.83 -8.86 -5.75
N GLY A 138 -5.20 -9.98 -6.36
CA GLY A 138 -5.02 -10.23 -7.79
C GLY A 138 -5.95 -9.35 -8.65
N GLN A 139 -5.57 -9.06 -9.89
CA GLN A 139 -6.37 -8.21 -10.80
C GLN A 139 -7.78 -8.77 -11.07
N ASN A 140 -7.95 -10.10 -10.99
CA ASN A 140 -9.22 -10.76 -11.23
C ASN A 140 -10.18 -10.74 -10.03
N HIS A 141 -9.77 -10.18 -8.89
CA HIS A 141 -10.61 -10.16 -7.69
C HIS A 141 -11.91 -9.36 -7.93
N ALA A 142 -13.04 -9.86 -7.44
CA ALA A 142 -14.38 -9.27 -7.65
C ALA A 142 -14.52 -7.82 -7.15
N ILE A 143 -13.61 -7.36 -6.28
CA ILE A 143 -13.58 -5.95 -5.82
C ILE A 143 -13.21 -4.96 -6.94
N PHE A 144 -12.47 -5.42 -7.96
CA PHE A 144 -12.05 -4.61 -9.11
C PHE A 144 -13.07 -4.64 -10.25
N GLN A 145 -14.09 -5.50 -10.15
CA GLN A 145 -15.16 -5.62 -11.13
C GLN A 145 -16.33 -4.70 -10.73
N GLU A 146 -17.00 -4.12 -11.72
CA GLU A 146 -18.24 -3.39 -11.51
C GLU A 146 -19.35 -4.36 -11.09
N GLY A 147 -20.26 -3.90 -10.23
CA GLY A 147 -21.45 -4.65 -9.83
C GLY A 147 -22.59 -3.72 -9.48
N ASP A 148 -23.79 -4.28 -9.24
CA ASP A 148 -25.05 -3.53 -9.10
C ASP A 148 -25.00 -2.37 -8.10
N PHE A 149 -24.19 -2.52 -7.04
CA PHE A 149 -24.08 -1.56 -5.96
C PHE A 149 -22.67 -1.01 -5.77
N LYS A 150 -21.74 -1.17 -6.71
CA LYS A 150 -20.39 -0.61 -6.59
C LYS A 150 -19.76 -0.36 -7.96
N LEU A 151 -19.02 0.74 -8.08
CA LEU A 151 -18.03 0.84 -9.14
C LEU A 151 -16.83 -0.03 -8.77
N GLY A 152 -16.27 -0.73 -9.75
CA GLY A 152 -15.04 -1.50 -9.55
C GLY A 152 -13.91 -0.60 -9.05
N CYS A 153 -13.16 -1.07 -8.05
CA CYS A 153 -11.98 -0.34 -7.59
C CYS A 153 -10.94 -0.26 -8.71
N ILE A 154 -10.18 0.83 -8.76
CA ILE A 154 -8.96 0.92 -9.57
C ILE A 154 -7.86 0.28 -8.76
N LYS A 155 -7.29 -0.82 -9.25
CA LYS A 155 -6.08 -1.38 -8.66
C LYS A 155 -4.92 -0.41 -8.87
N VAL A 156 -4.29 0.01 -7.78
CA VAL A 156 -3.07 0.81 -7.80
C VAL A 156 -1.90 -0.06 -7.38
N GLU A 157 -0.95 -0.23 -8.28
CA GLU A 157 0.35 -0.82 -7.95
C GLU A 157 1.22 0.28 -7.34
N LYS A 158 1.84 0.03 -6.16
CA LYS A 158 2.77 1.00 -5.56
C LYS A 158 3.83 1.39 -6.60
N ILE A 159 4.00 2.71 -6.77
CA ILE A 159 4.88 3.39 -7.75
C ILE A 159 6.33 2.85 -7.75
N PHE A 160 6.75 2.15 -6.68
CA PHE A 160 8.00 1.38 -6.64
C PHE A 160 8.20 0.49 -7.87
N ASN A 161 7.14 -0.08 -8.44
CA ASN A 161 7.24 -0.91 -9.64
C ASN A 161 7.56 -0.12 -10.91
N LYS A 162 7.15 1.15 -11.05
CA LYS A 162 7.46 1.93 -12.27
C LYS A 162 8.95 2.28 -12.32
N SER A 163 9.52 2.70 -11.19
CA SER A 163 10.96 2.90 -11.04
C SER A 163 11.74 1.59 -11.16
N ARG A 164 11.24 0.50 -10.54
CA ARG A 164 11.83 -0.85 -10.64
C ARG A 164 11.79 -1.41 -12.06
N ASN A 165 10.71 -1.22 -12.81
CA ASN A 165 10.59 -1.65 -14.21
C ASN A 165 11.50 -0.83 -15.12
N LYS A 166 11.67 0.47 -14.85
CA LYS A 166 12.64 1.32 -15.58
C LYS A 166 14.06 0.87 -15.28
N LEU A 167 14.39 0.57 -14.02
CA LEU A 167 15.68 0.01 -13.61
C LEU A 167 15.93 -1.36 -14.27
N ASN A 168 14.97 -2.27 -14.25
CA ASN A 168 15.08 -3.60 -14.86
C ASN A 168 15.34 -3.49 -16.38
N LYS A 169 14.58 -2.64 -17.09
CA LYS A 169 14.82 -2.37 -18.52
C LYS A 169 16.22 -1.82 -18.78
N LEU A 170 16.76 -1.02 -17.86
CA LEU A 170 18.12 -0.49 -17.95
C LEU A 170 19.16 -1.60 -17.75
N PHE A 171 18.96 -2.49 -16.77
CA PHE A 171 19.82 -3.64 -16.52
C PHE A 171 19.82 -4.61 -17.72
N ASP A 172 18.65 -4.89 -18.31
CA ASP A 172 18.53 -5.75 -19.50
C ASP A 172 19.30 -5.16 -20.70
N ALA A 173 19.23 -3.83 -20.89
CA ALA A 173 19.96 -3.14 -21.94
C ALA A 173 21.48 -3.17 -21.73
N LEU A 174 21.93 -3.03 -20.48
CA LEU A 174 23.34 -3.14 -20.11
C LEU A 174 23.88 -4.55 -20.31
N ASP A 175 23.14 -5.58 -19.90
CA ASP A 175 23.56 -6.97 -20.09
C ASP A 175 23.70 -7.33 -21.57
N LYS A 176 22.75 -6.91 -22.42
CA LYS A 176 22.87 -7.06 -23.88
C LYS A 176 24.13 -6.41 -24.44
N LYS A 177 24.46 -5.19 -24.02
CA LYS A 177 25.71 -4.51 -24.46
C LYS A 177 26.94 -5.25 -23.96
N GLN A 178 26.94 -5.74 -22.72
CA GLN A 178 28.04 -6.52 -22.17
C GLN A 178 28.26 -7.83 -22.94
N GLN A 179 27.18 -8.52 -23.32
CA GLN A 179 27.25 -9.73 -24.13
C GLN A 179 27.83 -9.46 -25.53
N ILE A 180 27.43 -8.36 -26.18
CA ILE A 180 28.01 -7.95 -27.47
C ILE A 180 29.50 -7.68 -27.33
N LEU A 181 29.91 -6.93 -26.30
CA LEU A 181 31.31 -6.60 -26.05
C LEU A 181 32.14 -7.87 -25.81
N LYS A 182 31.62 -8.81 -25.00
CA LYS A 182 32.27 -10.11 -24.77
C LYS A 182 32.49 -10.88 -26.09
N LYS A 183 31.49 -10.90 -26.97
CA LYS A 183 31.60 -11.54 -28.30
C LYS A 183 32.64 -10.84 -29.19
N GLN A 184 32.69 -9.51 -29.19
CA GLN A 184 33.68 -8.74 -29.95
C GLN A 184 35.10 -9.02 -29.44
N VAL A 185 35.32 -9.02 -28.13
CA VAL A 185 36.62 -9.35 -27.52
C VAL A 185 37.04 -10.78 -27.84
N GLN A 186 36.11 -11.75 -27.80
CA GLN A 186 36.41 -13.14 -28.20
C GLN A 186 36.84 -13.24 -29.67
N ARG A 187 36.17 -12.52 -30.58
CA ARG A 187 36.57 -12.47 -32.00
C ARG A 187 37.96 -11.86 -32.17
N LEU A 188 38.23 -10.74 -31.50
CA LEU A 188 39.56 -10.10 -31.54
C LEU A 188 40.66 -11.04 -31.02
N LYS A 189 40.42 -11.72 -29.88
CA LYS A 189 41.36 -12.73 -29.36
C LYS A 189 41.60 -13.86 -30.35
N LYS A 190 40.55 -14.32 -31.03
CA LYS A 190 40.65 -15.35 -32.06
C LYS A 190 41.49 -14.87 -33.26
N MET A 191 41.25 -13.65 -33.74
CA MET A 191 42.05 -13.05 -34.83
C MET A 191 43.53 -12.85 -34.45
N ILE A 192 43.82 -12.50 -33.20
CA ILE A 192 45.19 -12.41 -32.69
C ILE A 192 45.85 -13.80 -32.68
N ASN A 193 45.15 -14.83 -32.22
CA ASN A 193 45.68 -16.19 -32.15
C ASN A 193 45.80 -16.87 -33.53
N GLU A 194 44.99 -16.46 -34.51
CA GLU A 194 45.03 -16.95 -35.91
C GLU A 194 45.98 -16.12 -36.79
N CYS A 195 46.63 -15.09 -36.23
CA CYS A 195 47.63 -14.31 -36.94
C CYS A 195 48.91 -15.16 -37.10
N PRO A 196 49.44 -15.36 -38.32
CA PRO A 196 50.65 -16.16 -38.54
C PRO A 196 51.85 -15.60 -37.73
N PRO A 197 52.78 -16.45 -37.26
CA PRO A 197 53.91 -16.04 -36.41
C PRO A 197 54.89 -15.03 -37.05
N TYR A 198 54.66 -14.58 -38.28
CA TYR A 198 55.52 -13.63 -38.99
C TYR A 198 55.56 -12.22 -38.35
N TYR A 199 54.59 -11.86 -37.50
CA TYR A 199 54.61 -10.60 -36.76
C TYR A 199 55.35 -10.69 -35.40
N ALA A 200 55.54 -11.89 -34.84
CA ALA A 200 56.42 -12.08 -33.68
C ALA A 200 57.90 -11.85 -34.05
N SER A 201 58.28 -12.20 -35.29
CA SER A 201 59.60 -11.89 -35.87
C SER A 201 59.83 -10.39 -36.11
N LEU A 202 58.81 -9.61 -36.46
CA LEU A 202 58.96 -8.15 -36.61
C LEU A 202 59.17 -7.45 -35.26
N TYR A 203 58.51 -7.90 -34.19
CA TYR A 203 58.74 -7.35 -32.85
C TYR A 203 60.18 -7.66 -32.35
N TYR A 204 60.70 -8.86 -32.63
CA TYR A 204 62.10 -9.23 -32.33
C TYR A 204 63.12 -8.45 -33.17
N ILE A 205 62.85 -8.21 -34.47
CA ILE A 205 63.71 -7.41 -35.36
C ILE A 205 63.73 -5.94 -34.94
N ILE A 206 62.59 -5.36 -34.54
CA ILE A 206 62.52 -3.96 -34.10
C ILE A 206 63.23 -3.74 -32.76
N THR A 207 63.22 -4.72 -31.84
CA THR A 207 63.98 -4.61 -30.57
C THR A 207 65.49 -4.78 -30.73
N LYS A 208 65.97 -5.47 -31.78
CA LYS A 208 67.41 -5.63 -32.06
C LYS A 208 68.02 -4.48 -32.88
N TYR A 209 67.21 -3.66 -33.55
CA TYR A 209 67.67 -2.50 -34.32
C TYR A 209 67.82 -1.21 -33.47
N ASN A 210 67.45 -1.25 -32.19
CA ASN A 210 67.52 -0.12 -31.25
C ASN A 210 68.57 -0.33 -30.12
N GLN A 211 69.54 -1.22 -30.31
CA GLN A 211 70.80 -1.28 -29.56
C GLN A 211 71.94 -0.87 -30.47
#